data_AF-A0A0H3D9S0-F1
#
_entry.id   AF-A0A0H3D9S0-F1
#
_cell.length_a   1.000
_cell.length_b   1.000
_cell.length_c   1.000
_cell.angle_alpha   90.00
_cell.angle_beta   90.00
_cell.angle_gamma   90.00
#
_symmetry.space_group_name_H-M   'P 1'
#
loop_
_entity.id
_entity.type
_entity.pdbx_description
1 polymer ?
#
loop_
_entity_poly.entity_id
_entity_poly.type
_entity_poly.pdbx_seq_one_letter_code
_entity_poly.pdbx_strand_id
1 'polypeptide(L)'
;MFLSHTSELRELPEPRSFVAAAEAAVARAGDAVADMAYFTARDVTPEQVDREQLAEADVYVLIAGFCYGTPVRDRPEVSYTEQEFQTATDTGLPRLVFLLAEDTAGPPALFRDLRYGARQEAFRQRLHDSGVTVTTVSSPDQLETELLQALTDLARPKQLSMPAGRIWNIPARTFTFTGREDLLIGLRTALCSGQPAVVQAMNGMGGVGKTTTAIEYAHRYAKDYDLAWWVPSEDPALIAERLAALAQALDLATDQDPPTIALARLRGTLQTRSRWLLVFDNAEDATALRPLLPDGNGHVIITSRNPNWTDVGAALPVREFARAESVDLLRSRRPQLTETDADRIADALGDLPLGPVSKSVRAIRRWLRCGWWLRSGQRVCRNEWLRRGGV
;
A
#
# COMPACT_ATOMS: atom_id res chain seq x y z
N MET A 1 17.17 7.39 0.14
CA MET A 1 18.12 8.00 1.10
C MET A 1 19.12 6.98 1.54
N PHE A 2 20.38 7.35 1.64
CA PHE A 2 21.42 6.49 2.21
C PHE A 2 21.53 6.79 3.71
N LEU A 3 21.23 5.81 4.57
CA LEU A 3 21.33 5.97 6.03
C LEU A 3 22.65 5.37 6.54
N SER A 4 23.57 6.25 6.94
CA SER A 4 24.88 5.90 7.47
C SER A 4 24.89 5.98 8.99
N HIS A 5 25.31 4.90 9.63
CA HIS A 5 25.38 4.80 11.09
C HIS A 5 26.34 3.68 11.51
N THR A 6 26.73 3.67 12.78
CA THR A 6 27.47 2.56 13.38
C THR A 6 26.53 1.49 13.94
N SER A 7 26.99 0.24 14.02
CA SER A 7 26.13 -0.93 14.29
C SER A 7 25.34 -0.85 15.60
N GLU A 8 25.92 -0.26 16.64
CA GLU A 8 25.28 -0.14 17.96
C GLU A 8 24.02 0.73 17.93
N LEU A 9 23.95 1.73 17.03
CA LEU A 9 22.80 2.62 16.90
C LEU A 9 21.58 1.93 16.27
N ARG A 10 21.77 0.75 15.67
CA ARG A 10 20.67 -0.11 15.20
C ARG A 10 20.01 -0.87 16.32
N GLU A 11 20.78 -1.27 17.32
CA GLU A 11 20.31 -2.12 18.42
C GLU A 11 19.92 -1.30 19.65
N LEU A 12 20.53 -0.12 19.83
CA LEU A 12 20.45 0.64 21.07
C LEU A 12 19.99 2.10 20.85
N PRO A 13 19.32 2.69 21.85
CA PRO A 13 18.81 2.07 23.09
C PRO A 13 17.56 1.19 22.84
N GLU A 14 17.22 0.30 23.79
CA GLU A 14 15.92 -0.39 23.80
C GLU A 14 14.86 0.46 24.53
N PRO A 15 13.56 0.35 24.18
CA PRO A 15 12.97 -0.57 23.19
C PRO A 15 13.04 -0.07 21.75
N ARG A 16 13.56 1.14 21.51
CA ARG A 16 13.58 1.78 20.19
C ARG A 16 14.93 2.44 19.94
N SER A 17 15.64 1.95 18.92
CA SER A 17 16.96 2.44 18.55
C SER A 17 16.91 3.73 17.72
N PHE A 18 18.06 4.40 17.59
CA PHE A 18 18.17 5.61 16.76
C PHE A 18 17.90 5.32 15.28
N VAL A 19 18.36 4.17 14.77
CA VAL A 19 18.11 3.77 13.38
C VAL A 19 16.63 3.50 13.15
N ALA A 20 15.94 2.79 14.06
CA ALA A 20 14.50 2.57 13.94
C ALA A 20 13.70 3.88 13.95
N ALA A 21 14.17 4.87 14.72
CA ALA A 21 13.59 6.20 14.74
C ALA A 21 13.84 6.96 13.43
N ALA A 22 15.04 6.84 12.86
CA ALA A 22 15.37 7.45 11.57
C ALA A 22 14.61 6.82 10.39
N GLU A 23 14.52 5.49 10.34
CA GLU A 23 13.71 4.77 9.34
C GLU A 23 12.24 5.20 9.41
N ALA A 24 11.70 5.38 10.62
CA ALA A 24 10.34 5.90 10.80
C ALA A 24 10.20 7.34 10.29
N ALA A 25 11.16 8.23 10.57
CA ALA A 25 11.15 9.60 10.05
C ALA A 25 11.18 9.64 8.52
N VAL A 26 12.06 8.85 7.90
CA VAL A 26 12.20 8.73 6.45
C VAL A 26 10.90 8.21 5.82
N ALA A 27 10.32 7.15 6.39
CA ALA A 27 9.04 6.62 5.92
C ALA A 27 7.92 7.65 6.03
N ARG A 28 7.86 8.42 7.12
CA ARG A 28 6.89 9.50 7.34
C ARG A 28 7.09 10.69 6.39
N ALA A 29 8.33 10.96 5.98
CA ALA A 29 8.63 11.97 4.96
C ALA A 29 8.16 11.53 3.55
N GLY A 30 7.86 10.24 3.36
CA GLY A 30 7.47 9.66 2.07
C GLY A 30 8.66 9.27 1.20
N ASP A 31 9.78 8.98 1.84
CA ASP A 31 11.01 8.55 1.21
C ASP A 31 11.35 7.11 1.63
N ALA A 32 12.36 6.53 0.97
CA ALA A 32 12.82 5.18 1.26
C ALA A 32 14.27 5.19 1.76
N VAL A 33 14.60 4.26 2.65
CA VAL A 33 15.95 4.05 3.17
C VAL A 33 16.64 2.96 2.37
N ALA A 34 17.84 3.25 1.88
CA ALA A 34 18.84 2.29 1.49
C ALA A 34 19.79 2.11 2.69
N ASP A 35 19.94 0.86 3.11
CA ASP A 35 20.69 0.50 4.30
C ASP A 35 21.54 -0.75 4.07
N MET A 36 22.79 -0.72 4.56
CA MET A 36 23.76 -1.81 4.43
C MET A 36 23.31 -3.11 5.12
N ALA A 37 22.45 -3.06 6.14
CA ALA A 37 22.06 -4.22 6.94
C ALA A 37 21.14 -5.22 6.21
N TYR A 38 20.59 -4.86 5.05
CA TYR A 38 19.53 -5.63 4.38
C TYR A 38 19.97 -6.61 3.28
N PHE A 39 21.26 -6.88 3.08
CA PHE A 39 21.67 -7.75 1.97
C PHE A 39 22.47 -9.01 2.33
N THR A 40 22.04 -10.08 1.66
CA THR A 40 22.62 -11.41 1.56
C THR A 40 23.97 -11.38 0.83
N ALA A 41 24.81 -12.39 1.08
CA ALA A 41 26.14 -12.55 0.49
C ALA A 41 26.13 -12.32 -1.03
N ARG A 42 26.75 -11.22 -1.47
CA ARG A 42 27.08 -10.95 -2.88
C ARG A 42 28.59 -11.11 -3.06
N ASP A 43 29.03 -11.50 -4.25
CA ASP A 43 30.46 -11.63 -4.62
C ASP A 43 31.18 -10.27 -4.82
N VAL A 44 30.66 -9.19 -4.23
CA VAL A 44 31.21 -7.82 -4.31
C VAL A 44 31.67 -7.34 -2.94
N THR A 45 32.67 -6.47 -2.92
CA THR A 45 33.19 -5.92 -1.65
C THR A 45 32.17 -4.96 -1.02
N PRO A 46 32.07 -4.86 0.32
CA PRO A 46 31.18 -3.90 0.99
C PRO A 46 31.34 -2.46 0.46
N GLU A 47 32.58 -2.03 0.24
CA GLU A 47 32.89 -0.70 -0.30
C GLU A 47 32.26 -0.43 -1.67
N GLN A 48 32.19 -1.44 -2.55
CA GLN A 48 31.56 -1.28 -3.87
C GLN A 48 30.04 -1.13 -3.74
N VAL A 49 29.43 -1.90 -2.85
CA VAL A 49 27.99 -1.82 -2.56
C VAL A 49 27.63 -0.44 -2.01
N ASP A 50 28.43 0.08 -1.08
CA ASP A 50 28.21 1.39 -0.46
C ASP A 50 28.29 2.50 -1.51
N ARG A 51 29.28 2.41 -2.42
CA ARG A 51 29.45 3.39 -3.49
C ARG A 51 28.30 3.37 -4.50
N GLU A 52 27.81 2.19 -4.89
CA GLU A 52 26.66 2.06 -5.79
C GLU A 52 25.39 2.63 -5.16
N GLN A 53 25.10 2.28 -3.91
CA GLN A 53 23.91 2.78 -3.21
C GLN A 53 23.97 4.29 -2.95
N LEU A 54 25.15 4.81 -2.61
CA LEU A 54 25.33 6.23 -2.37
C LEU A 54 25.24 7.05 -3.67
N ALA A 55 25.57 6.45 -4.82
CA ALA A 55 25.38 7.07 -6.13
C ALA A 55 23.90 7.14 -6.56
N GLU A 56 23.07 6.22 -6.07
CA GLU A 56 21.61 6.20 -6.31
C GLU A 56 20.81 7.02 -5.28
N ALA A 57 21.45 7.49 -4.22
CA ALA A 57 20.79 8.21 -3.15
C ALA A 57 20.49 9.67 -3.53
N ASP A 58 19.30 10.15 -3.17
CA ASP A 58 18.92 11.56 -3.31
C ASP A 58 19.43 12.44 -2.15
N VAL A 59 19.56 11.84 -0.96
CA VAL A 59 20.00 12.47 0.29
C VAL A 59 20.79 11.45 1.09
N TYR A 60 21.90 11.90 1.68
CA TYR A 60 22.70 11.16 2.64
C TYR A 60 22.36 11.59 4.06
N VAL A 61 22.06 10.64 4.94
CA VAL A 61 21.75 10.89 6.35
C VAL A 61 22.80 10.18 7.19
N LEU A 62 23.49 10.91 8.08
CA LEU A 62 24.47 10.36 9.01
C LEU A 62 23.98 10.52 10.45
N ILE A 63 23.92 9.41 11.19
CA ILE A 63 23.75 9.40 12.65
C ILE A 63 25.10 9.06 13.27
N ALA A 64 25.79 10.06 13.80
CA ALA A 64 27.11 9.89 14.39
C ALA A 64 27.02 9.70 15.92
N GLY A 65 27.25 8.46 16.36
CA GLY A 65 27.36 8.05 17.76
C GLY A 65 28.76 8.25 18.35
N PHE A 66 29.08 7.51 19.41
CA PHE A 66 30.40 7.58 20.08
C PHE A 66 31.36 6.45 19.67
N CYS A 67 30.92 5.53 18.80
CA CYS A 67 31.81 4.53 18.19
C CYS A 67 32.21 4.92 16.77
N TYR A 68 33.44 4.57 16.38
CA TYR A 68 34.03 4.90 15.07
C TYR A 68 33.53 4.01 13.93
N GLY A 69 33.08 2.81 14.27
CA GLY A 69 32.75 1.76 13.30
C GLY A 69 33.97 0.97 12.83
N THR A 70 33.76 0.14 11.81
CA THR A 70 34.79 -0.78 11.28
C THR A 70 35.69 -0.05 10.26
N PRO A 71 37.03 -0.13 10.38
CA PRO A 71 37.93 0.38 9.36
C PRO A 71 37.76 -0.31 8.01
N VAL A 72 37.94 0.43 6.92
CA VAL A 72 37.88 -0.08 5.56
C VAL A 72 39.07 -1.01 5.34
N ARG A 73 38.83 -2.17 4.72
CA ARG A 73 39.83 -3.25 4.60
C ARG A 73 41.12 -2.79 3.91
N ASP A 74 40.97 -2.03 2.82
CA ASP A 74 42.10 -1.58 1.99
C ASP A 74 42.58 -0.16 2.36
N ARG A 75 41.89 0.52 3.29
CA ARG A 75 42.20 1.85 3.82
C ARG A 75 41.90 1.91 5.33
N PRO A 76 42.69 1.21 6.16
CA PRO A 76 42.40 1.06 7.60
C PRO A 76 42.52 2.36 8.40
N GLU A 77 42.96 3.45 7.77
CA GLU A 77 42.98 4.79 8.32
C GLU A 77 41.59 5.44 8.44
N VAL A 78 40.59 4.95 7.70
CA VAL A 78 39.21 5.46 7.69
C VAL A 78 38.20 4.35 7.98
N SER A 79 37.08 4.68 8.65
CA SER A 79 35.93 3.76 8.77
C SER A 79 35.01 3.83 7.55
N TYR A 80 34.16 2.82 7.35
CA TYR A 80 33.15 2.82 6.28
C TYR A 80 32.24 4.06 6.39
N THR A 81 31.73 4.35 7.58
CA THR A 81 30.91 5.54 7.87
C THR A 81 31.62 6.85 7.51
N GLU A 82 32.91 6.99 7.84
CA GLU A 82 33.68 8.18 7.47
C GLU A 82 33.93 8.25 5.95
N GLN A 83 34.19 7.11 5.31
CA GLN A 83 34.34 7.04 3.86
C GLN A 83 33.04 7.41 3.12
N GLU A 84 31.89 6.93 3.58
CA GLU A 84 30.56 7.27 3.04
C GLU A 84 30.30 8.77 3.15
N PHE A 85 30.59 9.37 4.31
CA PHE A 85 30.48 10.81 4.51
C PHE A 85 31.38 11.60 3.55
N GLN A 86 32.64 11.18 3.40
CA GLN A 86 33.56 11.82 2.45
C GLN A 86 33.06 11.68 1.01
N THR A 87 32.57 10.51 0.63
CA THR A 87 32.05 10.27 -0.71
C THR A 87 30.83 11.14 -1.00
N ALA A 88 29.88 11.22 -0.06
CA ALA A 88 28.71 12.11 -0.18
C ALA A 88 29.10 13.59 -0.25
N THR A 89 30.19 13.96 0.43
CA THR A 89 30.76 15.32 0.37
C THR A 89 31.33 15.62 -1.01
N ASP A 90 32.15 14.71 -1.53
CA ASP A 90 32.86 14.87 -2.80
C ASP A 90 31.90 14.86 -4.00
N THR A 91 30.79 14.11 -3.92
CA THR A 91 29.74 14.07 -4.95
C THR A 91 28.76 15.24 -4.85
N GLY A 92 28.84 16.07 -3.80
CA GLY A 92 27.93 17.19 -3.58
C GLY A 92 26.52 16.76 -3.21
N LEU A 93 26.34 15.53 -2.72
CA LEU A 93 25.04 15.03 -2.30
C LEU A 93 24.51 15.87 -1.13
N PRO A 94 23.21 16.20 -1.08
CA PRO A 94 22.62 16.81 0.11
C PRO A 94 22.82 15.89 1.32
N ARG A 95 23.37 16.45 2.41
CA ARG A 95 23.76 15.70 3.60
C ARG A 95 23.03 16.24 4.82
N LEU A 96 22.42 15.33 5.58
CA LEU A 96 21.84 15.61 6.89
C LEU A 96 22.63 14.87 7.96
N VAL A 97 23.33 15.62 8.82
CA VAL A 97 24.21 15.05 9.85
C VAL A 97 23.64 15.30 11.24
N PHE A 98 23.41 14.23 11.99
CA PHE A 98 22.91 14.25 13.37
C PHE A 98 23.99 13.69 14.29
N LEU A 99 24.41 14.50 15.27
CA LEU A 99 25.38 14.08 16.27
C LEU A 99 24.67 13.71 17.58
N LEU A 100 24.97 12.53 18.13
CA LEU A 100 24.51 12.22 19.50
C LEU A 100 25.13 13.21 20.48
N ALA A 101 24.31 13.86 21.31
CA ALA A 101 24.77 14.81 22.32
C ALA A 101 25.43 14.09 23.51
N GLU A 102 26.29 14.78 24.25
CA GLU A 102 26.98 14.21 25.42
C GLU A 102 26.02 13.80 26.55
N ASP A 103 24.84 14.41 26.62
CA ASP A 103 23.78 14.11 27.58
C ASP A 103 22.85 12.97 27.12
N THR A 104 23.13 12.33 25.98
CA THR A 104 22.43 11.13 25.53
C THR A 104 22.44 10.09 26.64
N ALA A 105 21.28 9.54 26.99
CA ALA A 105 21.17 8.45 27.96
C ALA A 105 21.18 7.09 27.25
N GLY A 106 21.91 6.12 27.78
CA GLY A 106 21.97 4.78 27.19
C GLY A 106 22.88 3.80 27.93
N PRO A 107 22.94 2.53 27.48
CA PRO A 107 23.88 1.57 28.02
C PRO A 107 25.33 1.95 27.67
N PRO A 108 26.33 1.51 28.44
CA PRO A 108 27.73 1.89 28.20
C PRO A 108 28.29 1.51 26.82
N ALA A 109 27.69 0.51 26.16
CA ALA A 109 28.06 0.12 24.80
C ALA A 109 27.77 1.23 23.76
N LEU A 110 26.85 2.15 24.05
CA LEU A 110 26.55 3.31 23.20
C LEU A 110 27.67 4.38 23.22
N PHE A 111 28.47 4.39 24.30
CA PHE A 111 29.45 5.46 24.58
C PHE A 111 30.91 5.03 24.47
N ARG A 112 31.18 3.72 24.45
CA ARG A 112 32.55 3.19 24.57
C ARG A 112 33.06 2.61 23.26
N ASP A 113 33.86 3.40 22.55
CA ASP A 113 34.79 2.85 21.57
C ASP A 113 36.11 2.46 22.24
N LEU A 114 36.26 1.17 22.51
CA LEU A 114 37.46 0.64 23.15
C LEU A 114 38.68 0.59 22.23
N ARG A 115 38.51 0.75 20.90
CA ARG A 115 39.58 0.53 19.92
C ARG A 115 39.98 1.80 19.17
N TYR A 116 39.02 2.66 18.85
CA TYR A 116 39.21 3.79 17.96
C TYR A 116 38.69 5.13 18.51
N GLY A 117 38.48 5.24 19.83
CA GLY A 117 37.91 6.43 20.48
C GLY A 117 38.51 7.78 20.03
N ALA A 118 39.85 7.91 20.02
CA ALA A 118 40.50 9.14 19.57
C ALA A 118 40.21 9.50 18.10
N ARG A 119 40.02 8.49 17.23
CA ARG A 119 39.62 8.72 15.83
C ARG A 119 38.17 9.18 15.74
N GLN A 120 37.30 8.60 16.57
CA GLN A 120 35.90 9.00 16.61
C GLN A 120 35.71 10.40 17.14
N GLU A 121 36.41 10.78 18.21
CA GLU A 121 36.43 12.16 18.71
C GLU A 121 36.89 13.12 17.61
N ALA A 122 37.98 12.80 16.91
CA ALA A 122 38.47 13.62 15.81
C ALA A 122 37.45 13.73 14.64
N PHE A 123 36.76 12.63 14.31
CA PHE A 123 35.73 12.62 13.25
C PHE A 123 34.50 13.45 13.65
N ARG A 124 33.98 13.26 14.87
CA ARG A 124 32.87 14.05 15.42
C ARG A 124 33.20 15.54 15.46
N GLN A 125 34.43 15.90 15.85
CA GLN A 125 34.88 17.29 15.84
C GLN A 125 34.88 17.87 14.42
N ARG A 126 35.36 17.11 13.42
CA ARG A 126 35.31 17.54 12.00
C ARG A 126 33.87 17.76 11.51
N LEU A 127 32.93 16.87 11.87
CA LEU A 127 31.52 17.00 11.51
C LEU A 127 30.92 18.28 12.10
N HIS A 128 31.21 18.56 13.38
CA HIS A 128 30.79 19.78 14.06
C HIS A 128 31.37 21.03 13.38
N ASP A 129 32.68 21.06 13.14
CA ASP A 129 33.39 22.23 12.59
C ASP A 129 33.08 22.50 11.11
N SER A 130 32.64 21.48 10.36
CA SER A 130 32.27 21.61 8.95
C SER A 130 31.02 22.48 8.72
N GLY A 131 30.22 22.76 9.76
CA GLY A 131 28.95 23.47 9.64
C GLY A 131 27.86 22.69 8.87
N VAL A 132 28.12 21.42 8.55
CA VAL A 132 27.17 20.49 7.88
C VAL A 132 26.26 19.81 8.90
N THR A 133 26.53 19.97 10.21
CA THR A 133 25.70 19.43 11.28
C THR A 133 24.34 20.12 11.26
N VAL A 134 23.28 19.31 11.11
CA VAL A 134 21.89 19.80 11.12
C VAL A 134 21.47 20.08 12.55
N THR A 135 21.73 19.14 13.46
CA THR A 135 21.42 19.29 14.89
C THR A 135 22.12 18.21 15.74
N THR A 136 22.22 18.46 17.05
CA THR A 136 22.61 17.47 18.06
C THR A 136 21.36 16.85 18.69
N VAL A 137 21.34 15.53 18.86
CA VAL A 137 20.18 14.79 19.39
C VAL A 137 20.56 13.93 20.59
N SER A 138 19.69 13.84 21.59
CA SER A 138 19.93 13.09 22.83
C SER A 138 19.04 11.85 22.96
N SER A 139 18.05 11.68 22.07
CA SER A 139 17.12 10.54 22.11
C SER A 139 16.62 10.13 20.72
N PRO A 140 16.15 8.87 20.55
CA PRO A 140 15.53 8.41 19.32
C PRO A 140 14.32 9.25 18.88
N ASP A 141 13.44 9.64 19.80
CA ASP A 141 12.24 10.42 19.47
C ASP A 141 12.59 11.86 19.02
N GLN A 142 13.63 12.44 19.62
CA GLN A 142 14.17 13.71 19.16
C GLN A 142 14.76 13.56 17.75
N LEU A 143 15.56 12.52 17.51
CA LEU A 143 16.10 12.25 16.18
C LEU A 143 15.00 12.09 15.13
N GLU A 144 13.94 11.32 15.41
CA GLU A 144 12.83 11.17 14.46
C GLU A 144 12.21 12.52 14.10
N THR A 145 11.96 13.35 15.12
CA THR A 145 11.33 14.66 14.95
C THR A 145 12.19 15.61 14.12
N GLU A 146 13.46 15.73 14.50
CA GLU A 146 14.41 16.63 13.83
C GLU A 146 14.74 16.16 12.41
N LEU A 147 14.88 14.85 12.20
CA LEU A 147 15.10 14.30 10.86
C LEU A 147 13.88 14.51 9.97
N LEU A 148 12.68 14.24 10.46
CA LEU A 148 11.45 14.49 9.68
C LEU A 148 11.33 15.97 9.29
N GLN A 149 11.63 16.88 10.21
CA GLN A 149 11.62 18.32 9.94
C GLN A 149 12.66 18.69 8.88
N ALA A 150 13.91 18.25 9.07
CA ALA A 150 15.00 18.54 8.14
C ALA A 150 14.72 17.99 6.72
N LEU A 151 14.15 16.79 6.61
CA LEU A 151 13.73 16.21 5.33
C LEU A 151 12.61 17.00 4.67
N THR A 152 11.68 17.52 5.45
CA THR A 152 10.60 18.38 4.96
C THR A 152 11.17 19.70 4.39
N ASP A 153 12.22 20.24 5.02
CA ASP A 153 12.83 21.52 4.66
C ASP A 153 13.83 21.42 3.49
N LEU A 154 14.52 20.29 3.32
CA LEU A 154 15.69 20.16 2.44
C LEU A 154 15.41 20.46 0.97
N ALA A 155 14.22 20.12 0.47
CA ALA A 155 13.60 20.58 -0.78
C ALA A 155 12.55 19.56 -1.21
N ARG A 156 11.27 19.78 -0.83
CA ARG A 156 10.22 19.55 -1.83
C ARG A 156 10.07 20.85 -2.62
N PRO A 157 10.67 21.00 -3.82
CA PRO A 157 10.14 21.98 -4.74
C PRO A 157 8.65 21.65 -4.89
N LYS A 158 7.79 22.52 -4.35
CA LYS A 158 6.32 22.48 -4.45
C LYS A 158 5.81 21.07 -4.73
N GLN A 159 5.58 20.27 -3.67
CA GLN A 159 4.52 19.26 -3.61
C GLN A 159 4.04 18.91 -5.01
N LEU A 160 4.81 18.08 -5.76
CA LEU A 160 4.69 17.90 -7.22
C LEU A 160 3.24 18.10 -7.58
N SER A 161 2.93 19.28 -8.11
CA SER A 161 1.58 19.59 -8.53
C SER A 161 1.30 18.48 -9.52
N MET A 162 0.39 17.59 -9.12
CA MET A 162 0.06 16.39 -9.86
C MET A 162 0.00 16.74 -11.34
N PRO A 163 0.34 15.81 -12.26
CA PRO A 163 -0.11 15.99 -13.63
C PRO A 163 -1.57 16.43 -13.56
N ALA A 164 -1.93 17.51 -14.26
CA ALA A 164 -3.18 18.24 -14.04
C ALA A 164 -4.48 17.40 -14.23
N GLY A 165 -4.33 16.09 -14.47
CA GLY A 165 -5.37 15.07 -14.51
C GLY A 165 -5.45 14.22 -13.24
N ARG A 166 -6.67 13.79 -12.96
CA ARG A 166 -7.02 12.81 -11.93
C ARG A 166 -6.33 11.47 -12.21
N ILE A 167 -5.65 10.88 -11.22
CA ILE A 167 -5.08 9.53 -11.35
C ILE A 167 -6.18 8.51 -11.08
N TRP A 168 -6.54 7.76 -12.12
CA TRP A 168 -7.74 6.94 -12.11
C TRP A 168 -7.60 5.73 -13.04
N ASN A 169 -7.58 4.52 -12.49
CA ASN A 169 -7.66 3.28 -13.27
C ASN A 169 -8.89 2.42 -12.89
N ILE A 170 -9.84 2.97 -12.13
CA ILE A 170 -11.06 2.23 -11.74
C ILE A 170 -11.80 1.78 -13.02
N PRO A 171 -12.19 0.49 -13.12
CA PRO A 171 -12.92 -0.02 -14.27
C PRO A 171 -14.17 0.82 -14.61
N ALA A 172 -14.56 0.81 -15.89
CA ALA A 172 -15.74 1.53 -16.35
C ALA A 172 -17.01 1.08 -15.61
N ARG A 173 -17.92 2.03 -15.36
CA ARG A 173 -19.25 1.70 -14.81
C ARG A 173 -19.97 0.72 -15.72
N THR A 174 -20.65 -0.24 -15.13
CA THR A 174 -21.63 -1.03 -15.88
C THR A 174 -22.86 -0.15 -16.12
N PHE A 175 -23.38 -0.11 -17.35
CA PHE A 175 -24.46 0.81 -17.78
C PHE A 175 -25.82 0.64 -17.04
N THR A 176 -25.95 -0.34 -16.14
CA THR A 176 -27.13 -0.56 -15.30
C THR A 176 -26.70 -1.11 -13.95
N PHE A 177 -26.47 -0.24 -12.97
CA PHE A 177 -26.40 -0.60 -11.55
C PHE A 177 -27.79 -0.36 -10.94
N THR A 178 -28.32 -1.34 -10.19
CA THR A 178 -29.61 -1.22 -9.51
C THR A 178 -29.55 -1.90 -8.15
N GLY A 179 -30.40 -1.45 -7.23
CA GLY A 179 -30.43 -1.93 -5.85
C GLY A 179 -29.19 -1.54 -5.05
N ARG A 180 -29.10 -2.09 -3.82
CA ARG A 180 -27.92 -1.97 -2.94
C ARG A 180 -27.59 -0.57 -2.42
N GLU A 181 -28.58 0.31 -2.32
CA GLU A 181 -28.37 1.64 -1.76
C GLU A 181 -27.87 1.54 -0.31
N ASP A 182 -28.49 0.69 0.50
CA ASP A 182 -28.08 0.45 1.89
C ASP A 182 -26.65 -0.06 2.01
N LEU A 183 -26.19 -0.89 1.06
CA LEU A 183 -24.83 -1.38 1.04
C LEU A 183 -23.84 -0.26 0.68
N LEU A 184 -24.17 0.62 -0.27
CA LEU A 184 -23.34 1.76 -0.63
C LEU A 184 -23.29 2.80 0.49
N ILE A 185 -24.40 3.01 1.21
CA ILE A 185 -24.46 3.84 2.42
C ILE A 185 -23.60 3.23 3.52
N GLY A 186 -23.75 1.93 3.80
CA GLY A 186 -22.93 1.22 4.79
C GLY A 186 -21.44 1.28 4.45
N LEU A 187 -21.09 1.15 3.17
CA LEU A 187 -19.72 1.31 2.69
C LEU A 187 -19.20 2.72 2.91
N ARG A 188 -20.01 3.75 2.61
CA ARG A 188 -19.63 5.14 2.88
C ARG A 188 -19.41 5.40 4.37
N THR A 189 -20.32 4.91 5.22
CA THR A 189 -20.24 5.07 6.67
C THR A 189 -18.98 4.44 7.24
N ALA A 190 -18.66 3.20 6.84
CA ALA A 190 -17.45 2.50 7.28
C ALA A 190 -16.17 3.24 6.87
N LEU A 191 -16.10 3.72 5.63
CA LEU A 191 -14.94 4.47 5.15
C LEU A 191 -14.77 5.79 5.89
N CYS A 192 -15.86 6.54 6.11
CA CYS A 192 -15.81 7.81 6.83
C CYS A 192 -15.51 7.67 8.33
N SER A 193 -15.61 6.47 8.91
CA SER A 193 -15.14 6.20 10.28
C SER A 193 -13.64 5.87 10.34
N GLY A 194 -12.90 6.00 9.24
CA GLY A 194 -11.46 5.76 9.17
C GLY A 194 -11.08 4.28 9.16
N GLN A 195 -11.99 3.37 8.83
CA GLN A 195 -11.73 1.93 8.75
C GLN A 195 -11.76 1.48 7.28
N PRO A 196 -10.90 0.53 6.87
CA PRO A 196 -11.10 -0.18 5.61
C PRO A 196 -12.48 -0.82 5.56
N ALA A 197 -13.12 -0.81 4.39
CA ALA A 197 -14.42 -1.43 4.17
C ALA A 197 -14.26 -2.74 3.39
N VAL A 198 -14.74 -3.85 3.95
CA VAL A 198 -14.58 -5.19 3.36
C VAL A 198 -15.91 -5.71 2.83
N VAL A 199 -16.08 -5.64 1.51
CA VAL A 199 -17.24 -6.14 0.79
C VAL A 199 -17.08 -7.64 0.57
N GLN A 200 -17.82 -8.43 1.34
CA GLN A 200 -17.66 -9.89 1.36
C GLN A 200 -18.98 -10.62 1.06
N ALA A 201 -18.91 -11.80 0.45
CA ALA A 201 -20.11 -12.58 0.16
C ALA A 201 -20.53 -13.36 1.41
N MET A 202 -21.80 -13.29 1.81
CA MET A 202 -22.30 -13.98 3.01
C MET A 202 -22.06 -15.49 3.00
N ASN A 203 -22.03 -16.12 1.81
CA ASN A 203 -21.85 -17.57 1.63
C ASN A 203 -20.67 -17.92 0.70
N GLY A 204 -19.68 -17.04 0.53
CA GLY A 204 -18.54 -17.27 -0.38
C GLY A 204 -18.90 -17.31 -1.88
N MET A 205 -20.16 -17.02 -2.24
CA MET A 205 -20.64 -17.12 -3.61
C MET A 205 -19.96 -16.12 -4.56
N GLY A 206 -19.46 -16.64 -5.68
CA GLY A 206 -19.04 -15.83 -6.82
C GLY A 206 -20.23 -15.22 -7.54
N GLY A 207 -20.06 -14.03 -8.12
CA GLY A 207 -21.12 -13.41 -8.92
C GLY A 207 -22.20 -12.64 -8.14
N VAL A 208 -22.09 -12.54 -6.81
CA VAL A 208 -22.96 -11.64 -6.01
C VAL A 208 -22.64 -10.16 -6.20
N GLY A 209 -21.85 -9.75 -7.21
CA GLY A 209 -21.63 -8.32 -7.52
C GLY A 209 -20.78 -7.50 -6.55
N LYS A 210 -19.86 -8.10 -5.77
CA LYS A 210 -18.94 -7.35 -4.88
C LYS A 210 -18.10 -6.34 -5.64
N THR A 211 -17.45 -6.82 -6.71
CA THR A 211 -16.68 -6.02 -7.66
C THR A 211 -17.52 -4.90 -8.26
N THR A 212 -18.75 -5.20 -8.69
CA THR A 212 -19.69 -4.20 -9.22
C THR A 212 -20.05 -3.14 -8.19
N THR A 213 -20.26 -3.51 -6.93
CA THR A 213 -20.50 -2.56 -5.83
C THR A 213 -19.31 -1.62 -5.63
N ALA A 214 -18.08 -2.16 -5.60
CA ALA A 214 -16.88 -1.35 -5.42
C ALA A 214 -16.65 -0.36 -6.58
N ILE A 215 -16.86 -0.82 -7.82
CA ILE A 215 -16.82 0.03 -9.02
C ILE A 215 -17.87 1.14 -8.89
N GLU A 216 -19.13 0.82 -8.62
CA GLU A 216 -20.20 1.82 -8.50
C GLU A 216 -19.92 2.83 -7.39
N TYR A 217 -19.43 2.39 -6.23
CA TYR A 217 -19.06 3.30 -5.15
C TYR A 217 -18.02 4.32 -5.60
N ALA A 218 -16.89 3.85 -6.13
CA ALA A 218 -15.78 4.71 -6.54
C ALA A 218 -16.26 5.79 -7.51
N HIS A 219 -17.07 5.36 -8.45
CA HIS A 219 -17.69 6.20 -9.45
C HIS A 219 -18.71 7.19 -8.88
N ARG A 220 -19.64 6.73 -8.03
CA ARG A 220 -20.67 7.58 -7.39
C ARG A 220 -20.07 8.68 -6.55
N TYR A 221 -19.03 8.37 -5.79
CA TYR A 221 -18.30 9.30 -4.94
C TYR A 221 -17.04 9.86 -5.62
N ALA A 222 -16.99 9.84 -6.95
CA ALA A 222 -15.81 10.26 -7.70
C ALA A 222 -15.28 11.65 -7.27
N LYS A 223 -16.17 12.62 -7.06
CA LYS A 223 -15.78 13.99 -6.70
C LYS A 223 -15.04 14.09 -5.36
N ASP A 224 -15.09 13.06 -4.53
CA ASP A 224 -14.43 13.04 -3.23
C ASP A 224 -12.96 12.60 -3.33
N TYR A 225 -12.53 12.10 -4.50
CA TYR A 225 -11.20 11.54 -4.70
C TYR A 225 -10.47 12.17 -5.88
N ASP A 226 -9.25 12.62 -5.61
CA ASP A 226 -8.28 13.11 -6.59
C ASP A 226 -7.45 11.96 -7.16
N LEU A 227 -7.37 10.85 -6.41
CA LEU A 227 -6.74 9.59 -6.78
C LEU A 227 -7.70 8.42 -6.50
N ALA A 228 -7.94 7.55 -7.48
CA ALA A 228 -8.47 6.23 -7.17
C ALA A 228 -7.81 5.12 -7.99
N TRP A 229 -7.41 4.05 -7.30
CA TRP A 229 -6.63 2.99 -7.89
C TRP A 229 -7.22 1.61 -7.58
N TRP A 230 -7.32 0.79 -8.62
CA TRP A 230 -7.83 -0.57 -8.64
C TRP A 230 -6.67 -1.55 -8.68
N VAL A 231 -6.64 -2.46 -7.73
CA VAL A 231 -5.59 -3.46 -7.52
C VAL A 231 -6.22 -4.86 -7.55
N PRO A 232 -6.09 -5.61 -8.66
CA PRO A 232 -6.42 -7.03 -8.66
C PRO A 232 -5.58 -7.75 -7.61
N SER A 233 -6.25 -8.43 -6.67
CA SER A 233 -5.63 -8.96 -5.44
C SER A 233 -5.86 -10.46 -5.24
N GLU A 234 -6.26 -11.17 -6.30
CA GLU A 234 -6.43 -12.63 -6.28
C GLU A 234 -5.10 -13.37 -6.05
N ASP A 235 -4.00 -12.81 -6.57
CA ASP A 235 -2.65 -13.29 -6.31
C ASP A 235 -1.90 -12.28 -5.41
N PRO A 236 -1.67 -12.63 -4.12
CA PRO A 236 -0.95 -11.77 -3.19
C PRO A 236 0.45 -11.38 -3.65
N ALA A 237 1.13 -12.24 -4.44
CA ALA A 237 2.49 -11.98 -4.91
C ALA A 237 2.56 -10.78 -5.88
N LEU A 238 1.46 -10.46 -6.57
CA LEU A 238 1.41 -9.40 -7.56
C LEU A 238 0.97 -8.04 -6.97
N ILE A 239 0.45 -8.01 -5.74
CA ILE A 239 -0.12 -6.79 -5.15
C ILE A 239 0.95 -5.69 -5.02
N ALA A 240 2.17 -6.06 -4.62
CA ALA A 240 3.28 -5.12 -4.50
C ALA A 240 3.65 -4.51 -5.87
N GLU A 241 3.75 -5.31 -6.93
CA GLU A 241 3.99 -4.80 -8.30
C GLU A 241 2.88 -3.83 -8.74
N ARG A 242 1.61 -4.16 -8.46
CA ARG A 242 0.46 -3.31 -8.82
C ARG A 242 0.41 -1.99 -8.05
N LEU A 243 0.89 -1.97 -6.81
CA LEU A 243 1.07 -0.75 -6.02
C LEU A 243 2.30 0.04 -6.48
N ALA A 244 3.38 -0.62 -6.90
CA ALA A 244 4.53 0.05 -7.51
C ALA A 244 4.13 0.80 -8.79
N ALA A 245 3.24 0.23 -9.61
CA ALA A 245 2.68 0.92 -10.77
C ALA A 245 1.88 2.18 -10.41
N LEU A 246 1.24 2.22 -9.23
CA LEU A 246 0.61 3.45 -8.72
C LEU A 246 1.68 4.48 -8.30
N ALA A 247 2.76 4.04 -7.65
CA ALA A 247 3.86 4.93 -7.30
C ALA A 247 4.46 5.58 -8.57
N GLN A 248 4.63 4.82 -9.64
CA GLN A 248 5.06 5.33 -10.94
C GLN A 248 4.06 6.31 -11.55
N ALA A 249 2.76 6.00 -11.53
CA ALA A 249 1.72 6.89 -12.04
C ALA A 249 1.61 8.21 -11.25
N LEU A 250 2.17 8.26 -10.04
CA LEU A 250 2.27 9.45 -9.20
C LEU A 250 3.64 10.15 -9.31
N ASP A 251 4.50 9.72 -10.23
CA ASP A 251 5.89 10.19 -10.40
C ASP A 251 6.73 10.04 -9.11
N LEU A 252 6.43 9.03 -8.28
CA LEU A 252 7.16 8.70 -7.04
C LEU A 252 8.25 7.65 -7.25
N ALA A 253 8.20 6.92 -8.36
CA ALA A 253 9.12 5.85 -8.70
C ALA A 253 9.25 5.72 -10.22
N THR A 254 10.35 5.14 -10.65
CA THR A 254 10.66 4.78 -12.03
C THR A 254 10.56 3.26 -12.22
N ASP A 255 10.72 2.79 -13.45
CA ASP A 255 10.80 1.35 -13.75
C ASP A 255 12.08 0.68 -13.21
N GLN A 256 13.07 1.46 -12.79
CA GLN A 256 14.33 0.95 -12.23
C GLN A 256 14.25 0.80 -10.71
N ASP A 257 13.33 1.48 -10.04
CA ASP A 257 13.18 1.41 -8.59
C ASP A 257 12.66 0.01 -8.16
N PRO A 258 13.26 -0.63 -7.14
CA PRO A 258 12.71 -1.84 -6.57
C PRO A 258 11.28 -1.63 -6.03
N PRO A 259 10.38 -2.64 -6.12
CA PRO A 259 9.00 -2.50 -5.63
C PRO A 259 8.92 -2.07 -4.16
N THR A 260 9.84 -2.52 -3.31
CA THR A 260 9.90 -2.13 -1.89
C THR A 260 10.09 -0.62 -1.70
N ILE A 261 10.97 -0.01 -2.49
CA ILE A 261 11.23 1.44 -2.48
C ILE A 261 10.00 2.19 -2.98
N ALA A 262 9.42 1.76 -4.10
CA ALA A 262 8.21 2.33 -4.66
C ALA A 262 7.03 2.31 -3.66
N LEU A 263 6.86 1.20 -2.93
CA LEU A 263 5.83 1.05 -1.90
C LEU A 263 6.07 1.98 -0.69
N ALA A 264 7.30 2.12 -0.24
CA ALA A 264 7.65 3.02 0.86
C ALA A 264 7.31 4.48 0.51
N ARG A 265 7.74 4.94 -0.67
CA ARG A 265 7.42 6.29 -1.18
C ARG A 265 5.93 6.52 -1.36
N LEU A 266 5.22 5.52 -1.89
CA LEU A 266 3.76 5.55 -2.00
C LEU A 266 3.10 5.71 -0.63
N ARG A 267 3.52 4.95 0.39
CA ARG A 267 2.93 5.01 1.74
C ARG A 267 3.02 6.38 2.37
N GLY A 268 4.21 6.96 2.49
CA GLY A 268 4.31 8.29 3.12
C GLY A 268 3.61 9.38 2.29
N THR A 269 3.55 9.21 0.96
CA THR A 269 2.72 10.07 0.11
C THR A 269 1.22 9.93 0.41
N LEU A 270 0.71 8.72 0.65
CA LEU A 270 -0.70 8.50 1.00
C LEU A 270 -1.02 8.93 2.44
N GLN A 271 -0.08 8.83 3.37
CA GLN A 271 -0.24 9.29 4.76
C GLN A 271 -0.46 10.80 4.87
N THR A 272 0.18 11.57 3.99
CA THR A 272 0.05 13.04 3.95
C THR A 272 -1.15 13.52 3.12
N ARG A 273 -1.96 12.61 2.58
CA ARG A 273 -3.11 12.89 1.71
C ARG A 273 -4.40 12.27 2.29
N SER A 274 -5.54 12.89 1.98
CA SER A 274 -6.85 12.45 2.50
C SER A 274 -7.91 12.18 1.41
N ARG A 275 -7.62 12.48 0.14
CA ARG A 275 -8.58 12.38 -0.98
C ARG A 275 -8.20 11.28 -1.97
N TRP A 276 -7.88 10.09 -1.46
CA TRP A 276 -7.55 8.92 -2.27
C TRP A 276 -8.42 7.70 -1.92
N LEU A 277 -8.61 6.83 -2.91
CA LEU A 277 -9.33 5.57 -2.79
C LEU A 277 -8.48 4.42 -3.36
N LEU A 278 -8.15 3.41 -2.55
CA LEU A 278 -7.62 2.15 -3.06
C LEU A 278 -8.69 1.07 -3.02
N VAL A 279 -8.80 0.31 -4.10
CA VAL A 279 -9.71 -0.84 -4.20
C VAL A 279 -8.91 -2.11 -4.46
N PHE A 280 -8.84 -3.00 -3.48
CA PHE A 280 -8.26 -4.33 -3.59
C PHE A 280 -9.36 -5.32 -3.96
N ASP A 281 -9.40 -5.74 -5.23
CA ASP A 281 -10.47 -6.60 -5.74
C ASP A 281 -10.07 -8.07 -5.70
N ASN A 282 -10.98 -8.91 -5.19
CA ASN A 282 -10.83 -10.36 -5.07
C ASN A 282 -9.66 -10.78 -4.16
N ALA A 283 -9.41 -10.05 -3.08
CA ALA A 283 -8.42 -10.43 -2.08
C ALA A 283 -8.90 -11.66 -1.28
N GLU A 284 -8.06 -12.68 -1.14
CA GLU A 284 -8.42 -13.92 -0.43
C GLU A 284 -7.70 -14.10 0.91
N ASP A 285 -6.57 -13.43 1.10
CA ASP A 285 -5.73 -13.56 2.30
C ASP A 285 -5.56 -12.21 3.01
N ALA A 286 -6.19 -12.09 4.18
CA ALA A 286 -6.09 -10.93 5.04
C ALA A 286 -4.68 -10.75 5.64
N THR A 287 -4.00 -11.84 5.94
CA THR A 287 -2.65 -11.84 6.52
C THR A 287 -1.64 -11.32 5.51
N ALA A 288 -1.76 -11.75 4.25
CA ALA A 288 -0.89 -11.28 3.17
C ALA A 288 -1.17 -9.83 2.75
N LEU A 289 -2.45 -9.40 2.77
CA LEU A 289 -2.81 -8.04 2.37
C LEU A 289 -2.50 -6.99 3.45
N ARG A 290 -2.68 -7.32 4.74
CA ARG A 290 -2.54 -6.37 5.84
C ARG A 290 -1.22 -5.58 5.84
N PRO A 291 -0.04 -6.21 5.64
CA PRO A 291 1.23 -5.48 5.58
C PRO A 291 1.33 -4.52 4.41
N LEU A 292 0.45 -4.61 3.39
CA LEU A 292 0.45 -3.79 2.18
C LEU A 292 -0.54 -2.62 2.23
N LEU A 293 -1.46 -2.63 3.19
CA LEU A 293 -2.44 -1.55 3.35
C LEU A 293 -1.74 -0.25 3.73
N PRO A 294 -2.07 0.87 3.07
CA PRO A 294 -1.56 2.17 3.47
C PRO A 294 -2.22 2.64 4.76
N ASP A 295 -1.45 3.31 5.61
CA ASP A 295 -1.98 4.10 6.70
C ASP A 295 -2.35 5.51 6.20
N GLY A 296 -3.28 6.18 6.88
CA GLY A 296 -3.65 7.57 6.59
C GLY A 296 -5.17 7.79 6.52
N ASN A 297 -5.55 8.98 6.02
CA ASN A 297 -6.94 9.46 6.02
C ASN A 297 -7.70 9.16 4.73
N GLY A 298 -7.15 8.38 3.80
CA GLY A 298 -7.88 7.95 2.61
C GLY A 298 -8.69 6.69 2.82
N HIS A 299 -9.33 6.23 1.76
CA HIS A 299 -10.30 5.16 1.82
C HIS A 299 -9.77 3.88 1.17
N VAL A 300 -10.05 2.74 1.81
CA VAL A 300 -9.66 1.41 1.33
C VAL A 300 -10.90 0.54 1.22
N ILE A 301 -11.18 0.03 0.03
CA ILE A 301 -12.19 -0.99 -0.21
C ILE A 301 -11.50 -2.30 -0.53
N ILE A 302 -11.93 -3.37 0.13
CA ILE A 302 -11.49 -4.73 -0.15
C ILE A 302 -12.70 -5.53 -0.60
N THR A 303 -12.63 -6.21 -1.73
CA THR A 303 -13.65 -7.21 -2.10
C THR A 303 -13.07 -8.60 -1.88
N SER A 304 -13.84 -9.49 -1.24
CA SER A 304 -13.35 -10.82 -0.87
C SER A 304 -14.43 -11.90 -0.94
N ARG A 305 -14.02 -13.13 -1.26
CA ARG A 305 -14.83 -14.35 -1.05
C ARG A 305 -14.65 -14.94 0.35
N ASN A 306 -13.48 -14.75 0.93
CA ASN A 306 -13.15 -15.15 2.29
C ASN A 306 -13.88 -14.22 3.29
N PRO A 307 -14.63 -14.76 4.27
CA PRO A 307 -15.29 -13.94 5.30
C PRO A 307 -14.34 -13.48 6.43
N ASN A 308 -13.15 -14.06 6.53
CA ASN A 308 -12.21 -13.84 7.64
C ASN A 308 -11.40 -12.55 7.46
N TRP A 309 -12.04 -11.41 7.73
CA TRP A 309 -11.45 -10.07 7.63
C TRP A 309 -11.69 -9.18 8.86
N THR A 310 -12.15 -9.77 9.97
CA THR A 310 -12.54 -9.05 11.19
C THR A 310 -11.45 -8.13 11.74
N ASP A 311 -10.17 -8.49 11.57
CA ASP A 311 -9.04 -7.72 12.10
C ASP A 311 -8.49 -6.69 11.10
N VAL A 312 -9.11 -6.55 9.93
CA VAL A 312 -8.66 -5.63 8.86
C VAL A 312 -9.62 -4.47 8.68
N GLY A 313 -10.93 -4.69 8.78
CA GLY A 313 -11.89 -3.62 8.55
C GLY A 313 -13.35 -4.02 8.74
N ALA A 314 -14.23 -3.06 8.51
CA ALA A 314 -15.67 -3.25 8.67
C ALA A 314 -16.21 -4.23 7.61
N ALA A 315 -16.69 -5.38 8.08
CA ALA A 315 -17.30 -6.41 7.26
C ALA A 315 -18.68 -5.97 6.74
N LEU A 316 -18.83 -5.85 5.42
CA LEU A 316 -20.07 -5.52 4.74
C LEU A 316 -20.54 -6.73 3.93
N PRO A 317 -21.48 -7.52 4.47
CA PRO A 317 -21.97 -8.70 3.79
C PRO A 317 -22.84 -8.32 2.59
N VAL A 318 -22.48 -8.86 1.45
CA VAL A 318 -23.25 -8.79 0.21
C VAL A 318 -24.13 -10.02 0.13
N ARG A 319 -25.44 -9.77 0.11
CA ARG A 319 -26.49 -10.77 -0.10
C ARG A 319 -26.91 -10.82 -1.58
N GLU A 320 -27.65 -11.85 -1.92
CA GLU A 320 -28.48 -11.91 -3.11
C GLU A 320 -29.45 -10.71 -3.14
N PHE A 321 -29.94 -10.37 -4.33
CA PHE A 321 -30.94 -9.32 -4.45
C PHE A 321 -32.25 -9.72 -3.77
N ALA A 322 -32.98 -8.74 -3.25
CA ALA A 322 -34.39 -8.95 -2.97
C ALA A 322 -35.11 -9.26 -4.29
N ARG A 323 -36.16 -10.09 -4.26
CA ARG A 323 -36.88 -10.50 -5.48
C ARG A 323 -37.29 -9.31 -6.36
N ALA A 324 -37.78 -8.24 -5.74
CA ALA A 324 -38.16 -7.02 -6.45
C ALA A 324 -36.96 -6.40 -7.20
N GLU A 325 -35.79 -6.31 -6.57
CA GLU A 325 -34.56 -5.78 -7.20
C GLU A 325 -34.12 -6.64 -8.40
N SER A 326 -34.24 -7.98 -8.30
CA SER A 326 -33.97 -8.91 -9.41
C SER A 326 -34.92 -8.69 -10.59
N VAL A 327 -36.23 -8.53 -10.31
CA VAL A 327 -37.25 -8.26 -11.32
C VAL A 327 -36.98 -6.93 -12.01
N ASP A 328 -36.68 -5.88 -11.24
CA ASP A 328 -36.36 -4.55 -11.76
C ASP A 328 -35.09 -4.55 -12.62
N LEU A 329 -34.05 -5.27 -12.20
CA LEU A 329 -32.84 -5.44 -13.01
C LEU A 329 -33.13 -6.13 -14.35
N LEU A 330 -33.93 -7.20 -14.33
CA LEU A 330 -34.27 -7.94 -15.55
C LEU A 330 -35.09 -7.09 -16.52
N ARG A 331 -36.07 -6.34 -16.00
CA ARG A 331 -36.93 -5.46 -16.81
C ARG A 331 -36.21 -4.22 -17.32
N SER A 332 -35.27 -3.65 -16.56
CA SER A 332 -34.43 -2.54 -17.06
C SER A 332 -33.52 -2.95 -18.21
N ARG A 333 -32.97 -4.18 -18.17
CA ARG A 333 -32.14 -4.73 -19.27
C ARG A 333 -32.96 -5.27 -20.44
N ARG A 334 -34.20 -5.69 -20.19
CA ARG A 334 -35.13 -6.27 -21.18
C ARG A 334 -36.54 -5.72 -20.93
N PRO A 335 -36.85 -4.51 -21.42
CA PRO A 335 -38.16 -3.88 -21.20
C PRO A 335 -39.35 -4.71 -21.70
N GLN A 336 -39.12 -5.63 -22.63
CA GLN A 336 -40.11 -6.55 -23.18
C GLN A 336 -40.49 -7.72 -22.25
N LEU A 337 -39.78 -7.93 -21.14
CA LEU A 337 -40.16 -8.96 -20.15
C LEU A 337 -41.37 -8.51 -19.36
N THR A 338 -42.37 -9.40 -19.26
CA THR A 338 -43.45 -9.23 -18.28
C THR A 338 -42.90 -9.37 -16.87
N GLU A 339 -43.59 -8.79 -15.89
CA GLU A 339 -43.21 -8.91 -14.48
C GLU A 339 -43.18 -10.38 -14.03
N THR A 340 -44.18 -11.16 -14.45
CA THR A 340 -44.28 -12.59 -14.14
C THR A 340 -43.12 -13.41 -14.73
N ASP A 341 -42.69 -13.11 -15.96
CA ASP A 341 -41.56 -13.82 -16.57
C ASP A 341 -40.24 -13.39 -15.93
N ALA A 342 -40.09 -12.12 -15.59
CA ALA A 342 -38.93 -11.61 -14.86
C ALA A 342 -38.82 -12.25 -13.46
N ASP A 343 -39.93 -12.39 -12.73
CA ASP A 343 -39.97 -13.05 -11.41
C ASP A 343 -39.53 -14.52 -11.50
N ARG A 344 -40.05 -15.26 -12.48
CA ARG A 344 -39.65 -16.67 -12.71
C ARG A 344 -38.17 -16.81 -13.07
N ILE A 345 -37.64 -15.90 -13.88
CA ILE A 345 -36.22 -15.89 -14.25
C ILE A 345 -35.37 -15.55 -13.03
N ALA A 346 -35.78 -14.58 -12.21
CA ALA A 346 -35.11 -14.23 -10.96
C ALA A 346 -35.04 -15.41 -9.99
N ASP A 347 -36.15 -16.13 -9.79
CA ASP A 347 -36.22 -17.34 -8.97
C ASP A 347 -35.28 -18.43 -9.47
N ALA A 348 -35.26 -18.68 -10.78
CA ALA A 348 -34.41 -19.68 -11.40
C ALA A 348 -32.91 -19.36 -11.28
N LEU A 349 -32.56 -18.07 -11.16
CA LEU A 349 -31.17 -17.59 -11.00
C LEU A 349 -30.77 -17.41 -9.53
N GLY A 350 -31.67 -17.71 -8.59
CA GLY A 350 -31.43 -17.52 -7.15
C GLY A 350 -31.22 -16.06 -6.77
N ASP A 351 -31.86 -15.14 -7.49
CA ASP A 351 -31.77 -13.69 -7.23
C ASP A 351 -30.32 -13.14 -7.26
N LEU A 352 -29.42 -13.80 -8.00
CA LEU A 352 -28.04 -13.34 -8.16
C LEU A 352 -27.96 -12.19 -9.19
N PRO A 353 -27.25 -11.09 -8.89
CA PRO A 353 -26.99 -10.00 -9.83
C PRO A 353 -26.00 -10.48 -10.89
N LEU A 354 -26.51 -11.09 -11.95
CA LEU A 354 -25.74 -11.72 -13.01
C LEU A 354 -24.57 -10.85 -13.52
N GLY A 355 -23.34 -11.37 -13.36
CA GLY A 355 -22.10 -10.87 -13.93
C GLY A 355 -21.98 -11.03 -15.46
N PRO A 356 -20.82 -10.72 -16.06
CA PRO A 356 -20.70 -10.35 -17.48
C PRO A 356 -21.17 -11.43 -18.46
N VAL A 357 -22.28 -11.13 -19.14
CA VAL A 357 -22.73 -11.44 -20.51
C VAL A 357 -22.68 -12.89 -21.05
N SER A 358 -21.76 -13.78 -20.67
CA SER A 358 -21.58 -15.07 -21.37
C SER A 358 -22.51 -16.19 -20.89
N LYS A 359 -22.75 -16.32 -19.58
CA LYS A 359 -23.58 -17.40 -19.00
C LYS A 359 -25.07 -17.07 -19.03
N SER A 360 -25.44 -15.83 -18.73
CA SER A 360 -26.83 -15.39 -18.62
C SER A 360 -27.52 -15.26 -19.98
N VAL A 361 -26.81 -14.80 -21.02
CA VAL A 361 -27.36 -14.79 -22.39
C VAL A 361 -27.59 -16.21 -22.90
N ARG A 362 -26.75 -17.17 -22.49
CA ARG A 362 -26.91 -18.59 -22.86
C ARG A 362 -28.08 -19.23 -22.09
N ALA A 363 -28.22 -18.94 -20.81
CA ALA A 363 -29.37 -19.37 -19.99
C ALA A 363 -30.68 -18.76 -20.47
N ILE A 364 -30.73 -17.45 -20.73
CA ILE A 364 -31.91 -16.73 -21.24
C ILE A 364 -32.23 -17.16 -22.69
N ARG A 365 -31.23 -17.32 -23.57
CA ARG A 365 -31.44 -17.85 -24.94
C ARG A 365 -31.90 -19.30 -24.93
N ARG A 366 -31.52 -20.10 -23.93
CA ARG A 366 -31.99 -21.48 -23.75
C ARG A 366 -33.39 -21.49 -23.17
N TRP A 367 -33.72 -20.60 -22.22
CA TRP A 367 -35.06 -20.40 -21.67
C TRP A 367 -36.07 -19.99 -22.75
N LEU A 368 -35.71 -18.99 -23.59
CA LEU A 368 -36.54 -18.53 -24.72
C LEU A 368 -36.65 -19.56 -25.86
N ARG A 369 -35.58 -20.32 -26.16
CA ARG A 369 -35.63 -21.40 -27.17
C ARG A 369 -36.38 -22.63 -26.69
N CYS A 370 -36.37 -22.89 -25.39
CA CYS A 370 -36.88 -24.13 -24.89
C CYS A 370 -38.39 -24.19 -24.88
N GLY A 371 -39.21 -23.14 -25.10
CA GLY A 371 -40.65 -23.20 -25.44
C GLY A 371 -41.60 -24.15 -24.67
N TRP A 372 -41.10 -24.88 -23.68
CA TRP A 372 -41.65 -26.16 -23.20
C TRP A 372 -42.42 -25.99 -21.90
N TRP A 373 -42.51 -24.77 -21.38
CA TRP A 373 -43.11 -24.49 -20.07
C TRP A 373 -44.41 -23.70 -20.11
N LEU A 374 -44.94 -23.42 -21.30
CA LEU A 374 -46.28 -22.83 -21.44
C LEU A 374 -47.43 -23.81 -21.13
N ARG A 375 -47.18 -25.05 -20.66
CA ARG A 375 -48.27 -26.04 -20.47
C ARG A 375 -48.35 -26.83 -19.15
N SER A 376 -47.41 -26.76 -18.22
CA SER A 376 -47.55 -27.61 -17.03
C SER A 376 -46.73 -27.10 -15.85
N GLY A 377 -47.41 -26.42 -14.93
CA GLY A 377 -46.86 -25.90 -13.69
C GLY A 377 -46.43 -26.99 -12.70
N GLN A 378 -45.28 -27.63 -12.91
CA GLN A 378 -44.73 -28.58 -11.93
C GLN A 378 -43.26 -28.38 -11.59
N ARG A 379 -43.07 -28.15 -10.29
CA ARG A 379 -41.88 -27.94 -9.47
C ARG A 379 -40.79 -29.01 -9.65
N VAL A 380 -40.21 -29.18 -10.84
CA VAL A 380 -39.18 -30.19 -11.13
C VAL A 380 -38.11 -29.58 -12.03
N CYS A 381 -37.20 -28.77 -11.50
CA CYS A 381 -36.04 -28.30 -12.28
C CYS A 381 -34.76 -28.01 -11.48
N ARG A 382 -34.78 -28.04 -10.14
CA ARG A 382 -33.56 -27.76 -9.35
C ARG A 382 -32.52 -28.89 -9.43
N ASN A 383 -32.97 -30.15 -9.43
CA ASN A 383 -32.05 -31.30 -9.29
C ASN A 383 -31.42 -31.77 -10.61
N GLU A 384 -32.02 -31.45 -11.76
CA GLU A 384 -31.48 -31.89 -13.06
C GLU A 384 -30.51 -30.87 -13.67
N TRP A 385 -30.62 -29.59 -13.27
CA TRP A 385 -29.68 -28.52 -13.63
C TRP A 385 -28.31 -28.71 -12.98
N LEU A 386 -28.27 -29.13 -11.70
CA LEU A 386 -27.02 -29.46 -10.98
C LEU A 386 -26.34 -30.74 -11.51
N ARG A 387 -27.10 -31.71 -12.03
CA ARG A 387 -26.56 -33.00 -12.49
C ARG A 387 -25.89 -32.98 -13.86
N ARG A 388 -26.15 -31.97 -14.71
CA ARG A 388 -25.65 -31.92 -16.11
C ARG A 388 -24.49 -30.95 -16.32
N GLY A 389 -23.70 -30.68 -15.28
CA GLY A 389 -22.44 -29.94 -15.41
C GLY A 389 -22.63 -28.45 -15.62
N GLY A 390 -23.26 -27.78 -14.65
CA GLY A 390 -23.23 -26.32 -14.56
C GLY A 390 -21.79 -25.86 -14.32
N VAL A 391 -21.13 -25.39 -15.38
CA VAL A 391 -19.87 -24.62 -15.32
C VAL A 391 -20.16 -23.17 -15.59
#